data_AF-A0A8S9XLJ3-F1
#
_entry.id   AF-A0A8S9XLJ3-F1
#
_cell.length_a   1.000
_cell.length_b   1.000
_cell.length_c   1.000
_cell.angle_alpha   90.00
_cell.angle_beta   90.00
_cell.angle_gamma   90.00
#
_symmetry.space_group_name_H-M   'P 1'
#
loop_
_entity.id
_entity.type
_entity.pdbx_description
1 polymer ?
#
loop_
_entity_poly.entity_id
_entity_poly.type
_entity_poly.pdbx_seq_one_letter_code
_entity_poly.pdbx_strand_id
1 'polypeptide(L)'
;MERLFNSLGCSDLSNLVIDDTMSPDFKGMVYPVSTRQVGWAKFDDKLQPRSFLTVLTNGGALCLYALHGNGFREVFNISKLWFEKSALSWKSIPPEDVTNKDLLAILRNRAYRLKITAFAWTGSKSTTNLLFTGSMDGTICAWEVVKNPSSNELEIELLRGLETEHEHITSISISQTDEYKCLLVYSVFNGQIQAIPVSVTDVVEFGEPSEIWDEKDNIVVPPAGMQVEMILGYVMLAVAKGPHLMVFLITSESQLISYATMNCGDIYITGLHFISSTELFLTTYNGQVNYVSVTVEADTSLKLHSTNVEVPAKTENYGIMGLAFSKSKAMMSLAFSVNDNFNHLIIRELSFTMFCVLPELKNPLEIIKSHSGPLCDIWDALEVARIGFLKNTEKDMDLVNNLVDTDQFDSMEITQLKKNLWFLNSLLTCNIMGGEEERKNYVELGQEVYNLITAHHVFKRSSTLLADNSKGPESDSSLALMRKWILYFEANLDADNFPSTQGILNVILDQLNAHPNTSVDEVPEQEIIGELKNWRCSEQHEIPRCSISFLQCNMVPHYICRTCNVVAHPKIVESENQITCVYCDGYLQLPDNMIATN
;
A
#
# COMPACT_ATOMS: atom_id res chain seq x y z
N MET A 1 29.90 29.04 13.65
CA MET A 1 28.70 29.76 14.12
C MET A 1 29.05 30.97 14.99
N GLU A 2 29.75 30.84 16.12
CA GLU A 2 30.11 32.01 16.97
C GLU A 2 30.87 33.12 16.22
N ARG A 3 31.83 32.76 15.35
CA ARG A 3 32.54 33.71 14.47
C ARG A 3 31.62 34.45 13.48
N LEU A 4 30.56 33.80 13.00
CA LEU A 4 29.55 34.41 12.12
C LEU A 4 28.62 35.33 12.91
N PHE A 5 28.14 34.86 14.07
CA PHE A 5 27.25 35.64 14.95
C PHE A 5 27.84 36.99 15.35
N ASN A 6 29.14 37.02 15.64
CA ASN A 6 29.83 38.25 16.08
C ASN A 6 30.21 39.21 14.93
N SER A 7 29.97 38.84 13.67
CA SER A 7 30.44 39.60 12.49
C SER A 7 29.37 39.95 11.46
N LEU A 8 28.15 39.40 11.61
CA LEU A 8 27.01 39.67 10.74
C LEU A 8 26.25 40.92 11.20
N GLY A 9 25.69 41.68 10.24
CA GLY A 9 24.81 42.80 10.55
C GLY A 9 23.45 42.33 11.08
N CYS A 10 22.68 43.24 11.70
CA CYS A 10 21.37 42.92 12.28
C CYS A 10 20.41 42.25 11.29
N SER A 11 20.40 42.65 10.01
CA SER A 11 19.55 42.05 8.98
C SER A 11 19.90 40.59 8.69
N ASP A 12 21.20 40.27 8.62
CA ASP A 12 21.67 38.92 8.32
C ASP A 12 21.41 37.99 9.51
N LEU A 13 21.54 38.51 10.73
CA LEU A 13 21.16 37.81 11.97
C LEU A 13 19.65 37.54 12.03
N SER A 14 18.81 38.54 11.71
CA SER A 14 17.36 38.34 11.67
C SER A 14 16.95 37.27 10.66
N ASN A 15 17.55 37.28 9.45
CA ASN A 15 17.29 36.25 8.45
C ASN A 15 17.73 34.86 8.91
N LEU A 16 18.85 34.74 9.62
CA LEU A 16 19.33 33.47 10.16
C LEU A 16 18.42 32.92 11.27
N VAL A 17 17.77 33.79 12.06
CA VAL A 17 16.82 33.38 13.11
C VAL A 17 15.47 32.96 12.52
N ILE A 18 15.05 33.56 11.40
CA ILE A 18 13.78 33.24 10.73
C ILE A 18 13.90 31.96 9.88
N ASP A 19 15.08 31.70 9.32
CA ASP A 19 15.35 30.50 8.54
C ASP A 19 15.43 29.26 9.44
N ASP A 20 14.36 28.48 9.45
CA ASP A 20 14.23 27.23 10.21
C ASP A 20 15.29 26.17 9.90
N THR A 21 15.98 26.30 8.75
CA THR A 21 17.05 25.40 8.30
C THR A 21 18.41 25.83 8.85
N MET A 22 18.59 27.14 9.07
CA MET A 22 19.87 27.76 9.46
C MET A 22 19.88 28.26 10.90
N SER A 23 18.71 28.32 11.54
CA SER A 23 18.57 28.82 12.91
C SER A 23 19.39 27.97 13.87
N PRO A 24 20.19 28.60 14.76
CA PRO A 24 20.90 27.86 15.79
C PRO A 24 19.91 27.22 16.76
N ASP A 25 20.35 26.14 17.40
CA ASP A 25 19.66 25.57 18.54
C ASP A 25 19.81 26.51 19.75
N PHE A 26 18.71 27.13 20.15
CA PHE A 26 18.67 28.00 21.34
C PHE A 26 18.35 27.14 22.56
N LYS A 27 19.20 27.19 23.60
CA LYS A 27 18.96 26.47 24.86
C LYS A 27 17.54 26.73 25.39
N GLY A 28 16.72 25.69 25.42
CA GLY A 28 15.33 25.72 25.92
C GLY A 28 14.26 25.88 24.82
N MET A 29 14.63 26.09 23.56
CA MET A 29 13.70 25.99 22.43
C MET A 29 13.75 24.57 21.86
N VAL A 30 12.70 23.80 22.09
CA VAL A 30 12.48 22.54 21.38
C VAL A 30 11.60 22.86 20.18
N TYR A 31 12.19 22.94 18.98
CA TYR A 31 11.38 22.93 17.77
C TYR A 31 10.79 21.52 17.63
N PRO A 32 9.45 21.36 17.66
CA PRO A 32 8.88 20.04 17.52
C PRO A 32 9.14 19.52 16.10
N VAL A 33 9.85 18.41 16.02
CA VAL A 33 9.98 17.66 14.76
C VAL A 33 8.60 17.13 14.42
N SER A 34 8.05 17.59 13.30
CA SER A 34 6.73 17.21 12.84
C SER A 34 6.84 16.45 11.52
N THR A 35 5.94 15.49 11.33
CA THR A 35 5.84 14.77 10.07
C THR A 35 5.16 15.66 9.03
N ARG A 36 5.84 15.88 7.90
CA ARG A 36 5.39 16.74 6.80
C ARG A 36 4.75 15.95 5.67
N GLN A 37 5.31 14.79 5.34
CA GLN A 37 4.77 13.90 4.30
C GLN A 37 5.07 12.44 4.68
N VAL A 38 4.12 11.55 4.40
CA VAL A 38 4.32 10.09 4.52
C VAL A 38 3.91 9.39 3.24
N GLY A 39 4.51 8.24 2.98
CA GLY A 39 4.20 7.43 1.81
C GLY A 39 4.69 6.01 1.99
N TRP A 40 3.87 5.04 1.58
CA TRP A 40 4.29 3.64 1.56
C TRP A 40 5.19 3.39 0.37
N ALA A 41 6.31 2.71 0.59
CA ALA A 41 7.11 2.17 -0.50
C ALA A 41 6.28 1.11 -1.24
N LYS A 42 6.20 1.22 -2.57
CA LYS A 42 5.34 0.38 -3.41
C LYS A 42 6.12 -0.82 -3.93
N PHE A 43 6.54 -1.74 -3.08
CA PHE A 43 7.14 -3.00 -3.54
C PHE A 43 6.05 -3.97 -4.00
N ASP A 44 6.29 -4.69 -5.10
CA ASP A 44 5.54 -5.89 -5.47
C ASP A 44 6.09 -7.06 -4.64
N ASP A 45 6.20 -6.80 -3.34
CA ASP A 45 6.50 -7.85 -2.40
C ASP A 45 5.19 -8.48 -2.00
N LYS A 46 4.97 -9.67 -2.56
CA LYS A 46 3.88 -10.53 -2.12
C LYS A 46 3.98 -10.71 -0.60
N LEU A 47 5.16 -11.00 -0.03
CA LEU A 47 5.35 -11.29 1.40
C LEU A 47 4.82 -10.19 2.32
N GLN A 48 5.03 -8.92 1.96
CA GLN A 48 4.62 -7.77 2.77
C GLN A 48 4.38 -6.49 1.91
N PRO A 49 3.16 -6.28 1.38
CA PRO A 49 2.87 -5.18 0.46
C PRO A 49 2.88 -3.77 1.11
N ARG A 50 3.25 -3.67 2.39
CA ARG A 50 3.43 -2.42 3.16
C ARG A 50 4.59 -2.56 4.14
N SER A 51 5.70 -3.14 3.71
CA SER A 51 6.88 -3.32 4.58
C SER A 51 7.46 -2.00 5.08
N PHE A 52 7.48 -0.96 4.23
CA PHE A 52 8.27 0.24 4.50
C PHE A 52 7.44 1.52 4.40
N LEU A 53 7.39 2.25 5.51
CA LEU A 53 6.81 3.58 5.62
C LEU A 53 7.92 4.62 5.43
N THR A 54 7.79 5.46 4.41
CA THR A 54 8.67 6.61 4.20
C THR A 54 8.10 7.80 4.95
N VAL A 55 8.92 8.47 5.75
CA VAL A 55 8.53 9.64 6.54
C VAL A 55 9.49 10.79 6.24
N LEU A 56 8.92 11.91 5.82
CA LEU A 56 9.61 13.18 5.66
C LEU A 56 9.20 14.13 6.79
N THR A 57 10.19 14.69 7.49
CA THR A 57 9.95 15.66 8.57
C THR A 57 10.04 17.10 8.06
N ASN A 58 9.53 18.06 8.85
CA ASN A 58 9.71 19.49 8.62
C ASN A 58 11.19 19.93 8.57
N GLY A 59 12.07 19.24 9.30
CA GLY A 59 13.52 19.45 9.26
C GLY A 59 14.23 18.89 8.02
N GLY A 60 13.51 18.22 7.12
CA GLY A 60 14.05 17.62 5.90
C GLY A 60 14.76 16.28 6.09
N ALA A 61 14.50 15.60 7.22
CA ALA A 61 14.90 14.21 7.40
C ALA A 61 13.93 13.29 6.66
N LEU A 62 14.45 12.46 5.76
CA LEU A 62 13.72 11.45 5.01
C LEU A 62 14.24 10.07 5.42
N CYS A 63 13.40 9.31 6.13
CA CYS A 63 13.73 7.99 6.66
C CYS A 63 12.71 6.96 6.20
N LEU A 64 13.16 5.70 6.08
CA LEU A 64 12.31 4.54 5.85
C LEU A 64 12.20 3.76 7.15
N TYR A 65 10.98 3.34 7.48
CA TYR A 65 10.65 2.59 8.67
C TYR A 65 10.00 1.27 8.31
N ALA A 66 10.40 0.18 8.97
CA ALA A 66 9.72 -1.11 8.89
C ALA A 66 8.89 -1.36 10.14
N LEU A 67 7.77 -2.06 9.99
CA LEU A 67 6.98 -2.55 11.12
C LEU A 67 7.72 -3.72 11.79
N HIS A 68 8.01 -3.59 13.07
CA HIS A 68 8.65 -4.62 13.88
C HIS A 68 7.84 -4.82 15.17
N GLY A 69 7.10 -5.93 15.25
CA GLY A 69 6.06 -6.12 16.26
C GLY A 69 4.96 -5.05 16.11
N ASN A 70 4.65 -4.34 17.20
CA ASN A 70 3.64 -3.28 17.22
C ASN A 70 4.18 -1.87 16.93
N GLY A 71 5.46 -1.74 16.57
CA GLY A 71 6.11 -0.43 16.40
C GLY A 71 6.87 -0.31 15.08
N PHE A 72 6.98 0.91 14.57
CA PHE A 72 7.83 1.23 13.42
C PHE A 72 9.26 1.50 13.89
N ARG A 73 10.24 0.87 13.23
CA ARG A 73 11.68 1.10 13.46
C ARG A 73 12.33 1.64 12.20
N GLU A 74 13.21 2.63 12.36
CA GLU A 74 14.00 3.14 11.24
C GLU A 74 14.90 2.03 10.71
N VAL A 75 14.78 1.75 9.40
CA VAL A 75 15.64 0.80 8.70
C VAL A 75 16.65 1.49 7.81
N PHE A 76 16.34 2.71 7.34
CA PHE A 76 17.25 3.47 6.48
C PHE A 76 17.02 4.98 6.59
N ASN A 77 18.09 5.76 6.39
CA ASN A 77 18.07 7.22 6.42
C ASN A 77 18.64 7.80 5.12
N ILE A 78 17.76 8.27 4.24
CA ILE A 78 18.15 8.82 2.94
C ILE A 78 18.85 10.16 3.11
N SER A 79 18.39 11.01 4.04
CA SER A 79 19.03 12.31 4.29
C SER A 79 20.49 12.16 4.73
N LYS A 80 20.82 11.12 5.51
CA LYS A 80 22.20 10.80 5.89
C LYS A 80 23.04 10.39 4.67
N LEU A 81 22.51 9.51 3.82
CA LEU A 81 23.20 9.10 2.59
C LEU A 81 23.42 10.31 1.65
N TRP A 82 22.43 11.18 1.52
CA TRP A 82 22.53 12.41 0.73
C TRP A 82 23.57 13.39 1.29
N PHE A 83 23.66 13.51 2.61
CA PHE A 83 24.71 14.26 3.27
C PHE A 83 26.10 13.72 2.94
N GLU A 84 26.31 12.41 3.06
CA GLU A 84 27.59 11.77 2.77
C GLU A 84 28.01 12.00 1.31
N LYS A 85 27.09 11.82 0.35
CA LYS A 85 27.34 12.08 -1.07
C LYS A 85 27.64 13.56 -1.35
N SER A 86 26.88 14.48 -0.75
CA SER A 86 27.08 15.91 -0.93
C SER A 86 28.40 16.38 -0.31
N ALA A 87 28.75 15.89 0.87
CA ALA A 87 29.97 16.25 1.59
C ALA A 87 31.25 15.89 0.81
N LEU A 88 31.23 14.80 0.02
CA LEU A 88 32.35 14.44 -0.86
C LEU A 88 32.64 15.50 -1.94
N SER A 89 31.62 16.23 -2.38
CA SER A 89 31.77 17.32 -3.36
C SER A 89 32.23 18.63 -2.73
N TRP A 90 32.13 18.76 -1.41
CA TRP A 90 32.40 19.99 -0.69
C TRP A 90 33.87 20.13 -0.32
N LYS A 91 34.47 21.26 -0.68
CA LYS A 91 35.82 21.61 -0.21
C LYS A 91 35.84 21.69 1.32
N SER A 92 36.82 21.02 1.93
CA SER A 92 36.99 20.89 3.39
C SER A 92 37.33 22.21 4.08
N ILE A 93 37.93 23.17 3.35
CA ILE A 93 38.42 24.44 3.87
C ILE A 93 37.91 25.56 2.96
N PRO A 94 37.13 26.54 3.46
CA PRO A 94 36.85 27.77 2.72
C PRO A 94 38.17 28.51 2.46
N PRO A 95 38.41 29.07 1.25
CA PRO A 95 39.61 29.86 0.98
C PRO A 95 39.84 30.94 2.06
N GLU A 96 41.10 31.22 2.39
CA GLU A 96 41.45 32.17 3.49
C GLU A 96 40.92 33.60 3.25
N ASP A 97 40.63 33.96 1.99
CA ASP A 97 40.13 35.26 1.55
C ASP A 97 38.59 35.38 1.50
N VAL A 98 37.84 34.38 1.98
CA VAL A 98 36.37 34.35 1.92
C VAL A 98 35.77 35.26 2.99
N THR A 99 34.89 36.19 2.61
CA THR A 99 34.22 37.06 3.57
C THR A 99 33.21 36.27 4.42
N ASN A 100 32.84 36.79 5.60
CA ASN A 100 31.81 36.12 6.43
C ASN A 100 30.46 36.02 5.71
N LYS A 101 30.15 36.94 4.77
CA LYS A 101 28.95 36.88 3.94
C LYS A 101 29.00 35.73 2.93
N ASP A 102 30.14 35.55 2.29
CA ASP A 102 30.36 34.43 1.36
C ASP A 102 30.31 33.09 2.10
N LEU A 103 30.87 33.03 3.31
CA LEU A 103 30.81 31.85 4.15
C LEU A 103 29.37 31.53 4.58
N LEU A 104 28.56 32.56 4.91
CA LEU A 104 27.13 32.39 5.19
C LEU A 104 26.37 31.89 3.95
N ALA A 105 26.65 32.43 2.77
CA ALA A 105 26.04 32.00 1.52
C ALA A 105 26.37 30.54 1.19
N ILE A 106 27.63 30.13 1.39
CA ILE A 106 28.06 28.73 1.23
C ILE A 106 27.31 27.82 2.20
N LEU A 107 27.22 28.21 3.49
CA LEU A 107 26.50 27.41 4.48
C LEU A 107 25.01 27.30 4.15
N ARG A 108 24.38 28.40 3.75
CA ARG A 108 22.97 28.43 3.35
C ARG A 108 22.71 27.51 2.16
N ASN A 109 23.51 27.62 1.10
CA ASN A 109 23.37 26.76 -0.07
C ASN A 109 23.54 25.27 0.29
N ARG A 110 24.55 24.93 1.11
CA ARG A 110 24.74 23.56 1.59
C ARG A 110 23.56 23.07 2.42
N ALA A 111 23.03 23.89 3.32
CA ALA A 111 21.90 23.53 4.17
C ALA A 111 20.62 23.33 3.35
N TYR A 112 20.35 24.20 2.37
CA TYR A 112 19.20 24.07 1.47
C TYR A 112 19.29 22.84 0.58
N ARG A 113 20.51 22.49 0.13
CA ARG A 113 20.74 21.25 -0.62
C ARG A 113 20.40 20.01 0.19
N LEU A 114 20.74 19.99 1.48
CA LEU A 114 20.49 18.85 2.36
C LEU A 114 19.03 18.74 2.81
N LYS A 115 18.29 19.85 2.88
CA LYS A 115 16.90 19.84 3.32
C LYS A 115 16.00 19.30 2.22
N ILE A 116 15.67 18.01 2.33
CA ILE A 116 14.65 17.38 1.49
C ILE A 116 13.28 17.98 1.88
N THR A 117 12.46 18.31 0.89
CA THR A 117 11.18 19.02 1.09
C THR A 117 9.99 18.31 0.48
N ALA A 118 10.22 17.37 -0.45
CA ALA A 118 9.19 16.53 -1.05
C ALA A 118 9.76 15.20 -1.53
N PHE A 119 8.91 14.18 -1.63
CA PHE A 119 9.27 12.92 -2.29
C PHE A 119 8.09 12.26 -3.01
N ALA A 120 8.37 11.37 -3.95
CA ALA A 120 7.38 10.53 -4.62
C ALA A 120 7.97 9.16 -5.01
N TRP A 121 7.17 8.10 -4.86
CA TRP A 121 7.50 6.73 -5.27
C TRP A 121 6.93 6.42 -6.64
N THR A 122 7.70 5.73 -7.49
CA THR A 122 7.16 5.12 -8.72
C THR A 122 6.20 3.98 -8.42
N GLY A 123 5.35 3.63 -9.41
CA GLY A 123 4.59 2.38 -9.39
C GLY A 123 5.53 1.18 -9.46
N SER A 124 5.15 0.07 -8.82
CA SER A 124 6.03 -1.07 -8.63
C SER A 124 6.34 -1.83 -9.92
N LYS A 125 7.60 -2.25 -10.05
CA LYS A 125 7.98 -3.41 -10.84
C LYS A 125 8.91 -4.28 -9.99
N SER A 126 8.37 -5.31 -9.33
CA SER A 126 9.15 -6.29 -8.55
C SER A 126 9.80 -5.76 -7.25
N THR A 127 11.01 -6.23 -6.94
CA THR A 127 11.80 -5.95 -5.73
C THR A 127 12.52 -4.60 -5.78
N THR A 128 12.48 -3.90 -6.91
CA THR A 128 13.17 -2.64 -7.14
C THR A 128 12.17 -1.53 -7.40
N ASN A 129 12.37 -0.39 -6.74
CA ASN A 129 11.56 0.81 -6.92
C ASN A 129 12.42 2.05 -7.04
N LEU A 130 11.87 3.07 -7.71
CA LEU A 130 12.46 4.39 -7.70
C LEU A 130 11.75 5.30 -6.70
N LEU A 131 12.57 6.09 -6.02
CA LEU A 131 12.14 7.17 -5.16
C LEU A 131 12.74 8.47 -5.70
N PHE A 132 11.89 9.46 -5.93
CA PHE A 132 12.32 10.80 -6.31
C PHE A 132 12.22 11.71 -5.10
N THR A 133 13.23 12.54 -4.87
CA THR A 133 13.26 13.52 -3.78
C THR A 133 13.57 14.91 -4.32
N GLY A 134 12.89 15.93 -3.80
CA GLY A 134 13.17 17.33 -4.07
C GLY A 134 13.74 18.01 -2.84
N SER A 135 14.73 18.88 -3.05
CA SER A 135 15.39 19.66 -2.00
C SER A 135 15.00 21.14 -2.02
N MET A 136 15.30 21.82 -0.92
CA MET A 136 15.07 23.26 -0.77
C MET A 136 15.93 24.11 -1.74
N ASP A 137 17.06 23.61 -2.22
CA ASP A 137 17.87 24.29 -3.24
C ASP A 137 17.40 24.07 -4.68
N GLY A 138 16.34 23.29 -4.90
CA GLY A 138 15.88 22.96 -6.26
C GLY A 138 16.46 21.68 -6.84
N THR A 139 17.30 20.95 -6.11
CA THR A 139 17.83 19.67 -6.58
C THR A 139 16.76 18.58 -6.55
N ILE A 140 16.63 17.82 -7.65
CA ILE A 140 15.84 16.60 -7.74
C ILE A 140 16.80 15.40 -7.80
N CYS A 141 16.61 14.41 -6.94
CA CYS A 141 17.40 13.17 -6.94
C CYS A 141 16.51 11.96 -7.23
N ALA A 142 17.00 11.05 -8.06
CA ALA A 142 16.42 9.74 -8.32
C ALA A 142 17.23 8.67 -7.58
N TRP A 143 16.56 7.93 -6.71
CA TRP A 143 17.12 6.87 -5.88
C TRP A 143 16.57 5.53 -6.33
N GLU A 144 17.44 4.54 -6.48
CA GLU A 144 17.05 3.14 -6.56
C GLU A 144 16.93 2.57 -5.17
N VAL A 145 15.83 1.86 -4.91
CA VAL A 145 15.58 1.18 -3.65
C VAL A 145 15.28 -0.27 -3.97
N VAL A 146 16.23 -1.14 -3.66
CA VAL A 146 16.16 -2.58 -3.87
C VAL A 146 15.86 -3.25 -2.52
N LYS A 147 14.83 -4.09 -2.50
CA LYS A 147 14.50 -4.93 -1.36
C LYS A 147 15.19 -6.29 -1.53
N ASN A 148 16.01 -6.67 -0.55
CA ASN A 148 16.52 -8.04 -0.48
C ASN A 148 15.37 -9.00 -0.12
N PRO A 149 15.02 -9.98 -0.98
CA PRO A 149 13.92 -10.90 -0.74
C PRO A 149 14.10 -11.76 0.53
N SER A 150 15.36 -12.00 0.94
CA SER A 150 15.70 -12.94 1.99
C SER A 150 15.85 -12.31 3.38
N SER A 151 16.27 -11.04 3.46
CA SER A 151 16.61 -10.39 4.75
C SER A 151 15.70 -9.22 5.14
N ASN A 152 14.71 -8.83 4.32
CA ASN A 152 13.95 -7.57 4.49
C ASN A 152 14.86 -6.32 4.58
N GLU A 153 16.14 -6.44 4.21
CA GLU A 153 17.06 -5.31 4.15
C GLU A 153 16.83 -4.52 2.87
N LEU A 154 17.15 -3.23 2.93
CA LEU A 154 17.06 -2.32 1.81
C LEU A 154 18.46 -1.91 1.38
N GLU A 155 18.70 -2.02 0.08
CA GLU A 155 19.85 -1.43 -0.59
C GLU A 155 19.35 -0.18 -1.33
N ILE A 156 19.99 0.96 -1.07
CA ILE A 156 19.58 2.24 -1.65
C ILE A 156 20.77 2.92 -2.29
N GLU A 157 20.62 3.27 -3.56
CA GLU A 157 21.65 3.93 -4.35
C GLU A 157 21.12 5.22 -5.00
N LEU A 158 21.95 6.26 -5.05
CA LEU A 158 21.66 7.46 -5.82
C LEU A 158 22.01 7.21 -7.29
N LEU A 159 21.00 7.13 -8.15
CA LEU A 159 21.19 6.95 -9.59
C LEU A 159 21.59 8.24 -10.27
N ARG A 160 20.85 9.33 -10.00
CA ARG A 160 21.08 10.62 -10.66
C ARG A 160 20.54 11.80 -9.87
N GLY A 161 21.21 12.95 -9.99
CA GLY A 161 20.71 14.25 -9.54
C GLY A 161 20.50 15.20 -10.73
N LEU A 162 19.51 16.08 -10.61
CA LEU A 162 19.22 17.17 -11.53
C LEU A 162 19.13 18.47 -10.72
N GLU A 163 19.95 19.46 -11.07
CA GLU A 163 19.81 20.81 -10.54
C GLU A 163 18.83 21.56 -11.44
N THR A 164 17.72 22.02 -10.87
CA THR A 164 16.70 22.78 -11.62
C THR A 164 17.02 24.28 -11.59
N GLU A 165 16.40 25.06 -12.47
CA GLU A 165 16.50 26.53 -12.46
C GLU A 165 15.69 27.18 -11.32
N HIS A 166 14.90 26.39 -10.61
CA HIS A 166 14.01 26.85 -9.55
C HIS A 166 14.56 26.49 -8.18
N GLU A 167 14.28 27.31 -7.17
CA GLU A 167 14.59 27.00 -5.79
C GLU A 167 13.33 26.51 -5.04
N HIS A 168 13.55 25.77 -3.96
CA HIS A 168 12.55 25.34 -2.99
C HIS A 168 11.38 24.55 -3.60
N ILE A 169 11.66 23.29 -3.94
CA ILE A 169 10.63 22.33 -4.34
C ILE A 169 9.69 22.09 -3.15
N THR A 170 8.37 22.13 -3.34
CA THR A 170 7.39 22.00 -2.25
C THR A 170 6.56 20.73 -2.31
N SER A 171 6.38 20.17 -3.51
CA SER A 171 5.66 18.92 -3.73
C SER A 171 6.15 18.25 -5.01
N ILE A 172 6.15 16.92 -5.02
CA ILE A 172 6.50 16.07 -6.17
C ILE A 172 5.40 15.01 -6.32
N SER A 173 5.01 14.73 -7.56
CA SER A 173 4.15 13.61 -7.93
C SER A 173 4.70 12.94 -9.18
N ILE A 174 4.39 11.66 -9.38
CA ILE A 174 4.94 10.88 -10.48
C ILE A 174 3.90 9.91 -11.03
N SER A 175 3.78 9.89 -12.36
CA SER A 175 2.93 8.94 -13.08
C SER A 175 3.77 8.06 -14.00
N GLN A 176 3.52 6.75 -14.00
CA GLN A 176 4.13 5.84 -14.95
C GLN A 176 3.36 5.95 -16.28
N THR A 177 4.03 6.39 -17.35
CA THR A 177 3.40 6.58 -18.67
C THR A 177 3.56 5.38 -19.58
N ASP A 178 4.67 4.64 -19.42
CA ASP A 178 4.97 3.39 -20.14
C ASP A 178 5.90 2.53 -19.27
N GLU A 179 6.28 1.33 -19.71
CA GLU A 179 7.21 0.45 -19.00
C GLU A 179 8.49 1.21 -18.60
N TYR A 180 9.15 1.92 -19.51
CA TYR A 180 10.44 2.58 -19.22
C TYR A 180 10.35 4.10 -19.10
N LYS A 181 9.15 4.66 -18.97
CA LYS A 181 8.94 6.11 -18.94
C LYS A 181 7.97 6.50 -17.84
N CYS A 182 8.31 7.59 -17.17
CA CYS A 182 7.43 8.24 -16.21
C CYS A 182 7.44 9.76 -16.41
N LEU A 183 6.37 10.40 -15.98
CA LEU A 183 6.26 11.86 -15.94
C LEU A 183 6.40 12.31 -14.49
N LEU A 184 7.47 13.03 -14.20
CA LEU A 184 7.72 13.65 -12.90
C LEU A 184 7.14 15.06 -12.92
N VAL A 185 6.22 15.35 -12.01
CA VAL A 185 5.66 16.69 -11.83
C VAL A 185 6.12 17.23 -10.49
N TYR A 186 6.62 18.47 -10.47
CA TYR A 186 7.01 19.14 -9.24
C TYR A 186 6.46 20.57 -9.19
N SER A 187 6.28 21.04 -7.97
CA SER A 187 5.88 22.43 -7.68
C SER A 187 6.95 23.09 -6.83
N VAL A 188 7.02 24.41 -6.92
CA VAL A 188 8.00 25.21 -6.20
C VAL A 188 7.31 26.28 -5.35
N PHE A 189 8.05 26.84 -4.39
CA PHE A 189 7.48 27.71 -3.34
C PHE A 189 6.76 28.96 -3.88
N ASN A 190 7.15 29.46 -5.06
CA ASN A 190 6.49 30.62 -5.67
C ASN A 190 5.15 30.27 -6.38
N GLY A 191 4.73 29.00 -6.34
CA GLY A 191 3.48 28.52 -6.94
C GLY A 191 3.61 27.92 -8.33
N GLN A 192 4.75 28.04 -9.02
CA GLN A 192 4.93 27.46 -10.35
C GLN A 192 4.92 25.92 -10.31
N ILE A 193 4.47 25.31 -11.40
CA ILE A 193 4.38 23.85 -11.57
C ILE A 193 5.07 23.47 -12.87
N GLN A 194 5.92 22.45 -12.79
CA GLN A 194 6.79 22.00 -13.87
C GLN A 194 6.64 20.50 -14.04
N ALA A 195 6.84 20.01 -15.26
CA ALA A 195 6.84 18.58 -15.56
C ALA A 195 8.12 18.20 -16.31
N ILE A 196 8.65 17.01 -16.01
CA ILE A 196 9.88 16.47 -16.60
C ILE A 196 9.57 15.04 -17.04
N PRO A 197 9.74 14.70 -18.33
CA PRO A 197 9.69 13.31 -18.76
C PRO A 197 10.98 12.61 -18.29
N VAL A 198 10.84 11.45 -17.68
CA VAL A 198 11.96 10.66 -17.15
C VAL A 198 11.97 9.30 -17.82
N SER A 199 13.10 8.93 -18.40
CA SER A 199 13.33 7.59 -18.95
C SER A 199 14.10 6.76 -17.94
N VAL A 200 13.62 5.54 -17.68
CA VAL A 200 14.15 4.59 -16.71
C VAL A 200 14.48 3.32 -17.46
N THR A 201 15.71 3.23 -17.97
CA THR A 201 16.28 2.01 -18.58
C THR A 201 17.38 1.48 -17.65
N ASP A 202 18.55 1.10 -18.16
CA ASP A 202 19.74 0.82 -17.33
C ASP A 202 20.25 2.09 -16.62
N VAL A 203 19.86 3.26 -17.10
CA VAL A 203 20.22 4.57 -16.54
C VAL A 203 18.96 5.43 -16.45
N VAL A 204 18.88 6.28 -15.41
CA VAL A 204 17.84 7.29 -15.28
C VAL A 204 18.22 8.54 -16.09
N GLU A 205 17.35 8.98 -16.98
CA GLU A 205 17.52 10.17 -17.79
C GLU A 205 16.37 11.16 -17.59
N PHE A 206 16.71 12.38 -17.18
CA PHE A 206 15.78 13.50 -17.12
C PHE A 206 15.75 14.20 -18.49
N GLY A 207 14.56 14.33 -19.07
CA GLY A 207 14.34 15.14 -20.26
C GLY A 207 14.26 16.64 -19.95
N GLU A 208 13.85 17.42 -20.94
CA GLU A 208 13.69 18.88 -20.79
C GLU A 208 12.46 19.20 -19.92
N PRO A 209 12.59 20.07 -18.90
CA PRO A 209 11.46 20.55 -18.12
C PRO A 209 10.51 21.39 -18.97
N SER A 210 9.21 21.26 -18.72
CA SER A 210 8.16 22.08 -19.31
C SER A 210 7.30 22.73 -18.24
N GLU A 211 6.84 23.95 -18.53
CA GLU A 211 5.97 24.72 -17.64
C GLU A 211 4.52 24.20 -17.78
N ILE A 212 3.96 23.71 -16.68
CA ILE A 212 2.54 23.34 -16.57
C ILE A 212 1.73 24.51 -15.99
N TRP A 213 2.34 25.26 -15.07
CA TRP A 213 1.81 26.51 -14.53
C TRP A 213 2.97 27.48 -14.33
N ASP A 214 3.03 28.53 -15.14
CA ASP A 214 4.13 29.49 -15.19
C ASP A 214 3.91 30.70 -14.25
N GLU A 215 2.70 30.89 -13.72
CA GLU A 215 2.40 32.05 -12.86
C GLU A 215 3.05 31.95 -11.46
N LYS A 216 3.76 33.02 -11.08
CA LYS A 216 4.40 33.20 -9.77
C LYS A 216 3.45 33.87 -8.77
N ASP A 217 2.35 33.21 -8.47
CA ASP A 217 1.28 33.71 -7.59
C ASP A 217 1.61 33.63 -6.08
N ASN A 218 2.71 32.97 -5.70
CA ASN A 218 3.13 32.72 -4.32
C ASN A 218 2.12 31.91 -3.49
N ILE A 219 1.24 31.16 -4.15
CA ILE A 219 0.36 30.21 -3.48
C ILE A 219 1.06 28.85 -3.49
N VAL A 220 1.58 28.44 -2.35
CA VAL A 220 2.34 27.20 -2.22
C VAL A 220 1.44 25.99 -2.41
N VAL A 221 1.89 25.03 -3.23
CA VAL A 221 1.32 23.69 -3.26
C VAL A 221 1.89 22.88 -2.09
N PRO A 222 1.07 22.40 -1.15
CA PRO A 222 1.57 21.68 0.01
C PRO A 222 2.15 20.32 -0.38
N PRO A 223 3.00 19.73 0.48
CA PRO A 223 3.45 18.35 0.32
C PRO A 223 2.26 17.40 0.17
N ALA A 224 2.35 16.43 -0.73
CA ALA A 224 1.25 15.55 -1.12
C ALA A 224 -0.01 16.25 -1.69
N GLY A 225 0.03 17.57 -1.90
CA GLY A 225 -1.02 18.36 -2.53
C GLY A 225 -1.17 18.16 -4.04
N MET A 226 -0.42 17.23 -4.63
CA MET A 226 -0.53 16.84 -6.04
C MET A 226 -0.84 15.35 -6.14
N GLN A 227 -1.86 15.01 -6.91
CA GLN A 227 -2.21 13.63 -7.25
C GLN A 227 -2.22 13.49 -8.77
N VAL A 228 -1.79 12.34 -9.26
CA VAL A 228 -1.76 12.04 -10.70
C VAL A 228 -2.51 10.75 -10.97
N GLU A 229 -3.15 10.66 -12.13
CA GLU A 229 -3.77 9.43 -12.62
C GLU A 229 -3.71 9.36 -14.15
N MET A 230 -3.68 8.16 -14.72
CA MET A 230 -3.69 7.96 -16.17
C MET A 230 -5.12 7.94 -16.73
N ILE A 231 -5.36 8.67 -17.82
CA ILE A 231 -6.64 8.71 -18.53
C ILE A 231 -6.42 8.73 -20.04
N LEU A 232 -6.94 7.72 -20.76
CA LEU A 232 -6.91 7.68 -22.23
C LEU A 232 -5.51 7.94 -22.85
N GLY A 233 -4.43 7.53 -22.16
CA GLY A 233 -3.05 7.76 -22.58
C GLY A 233 -2.42 9.09 -22.13
N TYR A 234 -3.17 9.94 -21.43
CA TYR A 234 -2.71 11.20 -20.84
C TYR A 234 -2.53 11.08 -19.33
N VAL A 235 -1.75 12.00 -18.76
CA VAL A 235 -1.62 12.19 -17.31
C VAL A 235 -2.59 13.28 -16.87
N MET A 236 -3.54 12.91 -16.01
CA MET A 236 -4.39 13.87 -15.29
C MET A 236 -3.71 14.24 -13.97
N LEU A 237 -3.39 15.51 -13.80
CA LEU A 237 -2.78 16.05 -12.58
C LEU A 237 -3.81 16.89 -11.84
N ALA A 238 -4.14 16.52 -10.60
CA ALA A 238 -4.94 17.34 -9.69
C ALA A 238 -4.03 18.00 -8.64
N VAL A 239 -4.20 19.31 -8.45
CA VAL A 239 -3.35 20.14 -7.58
C VAL A 239 -4.22 20.94 -6.62
N ALA A 240 -3.92 20.80 -5.33
CA ALA A 240 -4.46 21.62 -4.26
C ALA A 240 -3.57 22.86 -4.07
N LYS A 241 -4.08 24.03 -4.41
CA LYS A 241 -3.34 25.31 -4.34
C LYS A 241 -4.13 26.34 -3.54
N GLY A 242 -3.88 26.38 -2.23
CA GLY A 242 -4.70 27.12 -1.29
C GLY A 242 -6.16 26.62 -1.34
N PRO A 243 -7.16 27.48 -1.60
CA PRO A 243 -8.56 27.07 -1.74
C PRO A 243 -8.94 26.62 -3.15
N HIS A 244 -7.99 26.66 -4.10
CA HIS A 244 -8.23 26.33 -5.49
C HIS A 244 -7.83 24.89 -5.79
N LEU A 245 -8.75 24.15 -6.41
CA LEU A 245 -8.44 22.91 -7.11
C LEU A 245 -8.08 23.27 -8.56
N MET A 246 -6.94 22.81 -9.02
CA MET A 246 -6.54 22.88 -10.42
C MET A 246 -6.39 21.47 -10.97
N VAL A 247 -6.93 21.21 -12.15
CA VAL A 247 -6.81 19.92 -12.84
C VAL A 247 -6.21 20.17 -14.21
N PHE A 248 -5.13 19.47 -14.53
CA PHE A 248 -4.40 19.60 -15.80
C PHE A 248 -4.43 18.28 -16.55
N LEU A 249 -4.54 18.36 -17.87
CA LEU A 249 -4.35 17.24 -18.79
C LEU A 249 -3.02 17.39 -19.50
N ILE A 250 -2.10 16.44 -19.30
CA ILE A 250 -0.70 16.52 -19.73
C ILE A 250 -0.35 15.31 -20.59
N THR A 251 0.45 15.49 -21.64
CA THR A 251 1.00 14.38 -22.43
C THR A 251 2.13 13.65 -21.71
N SER A 252 2.51 12.47 -22.21
CA SER A 252 3.70 11.74 -21.73
C SER A 252 5.01 12.51 -21.94
N GLU A 253 5.04 13.41 -22.93
CA GLU A 253 6.15 14.30 -23.27
C GLU A 253 6.04 15.66 -22.56
N SER A 254 5.36 15.69 -21.40
CA SER A 254 5.23 16.83 -20.51
C SER A 254 4.53 18.07 -21.10
N GLN A 255 3.79 17.95 -22.19
CA GLN A 255 3.07 19.09 -22.78
C GLN A 255 1.69 19.25 -22.14
N LEU A 256 1.36 20.48 -21.72
CA LEU A 256 0.03 20.84 -21.25
C LEU A 256 -0.95 20.91 -22.43
N ILE A 257 -2.04 20.16 -22.35
CA ILE A 257 -3.14 20.19 -23.33
C ILE A 257 -4.18 21.21 -22.90
N SER A 258 -4.67 21.06 -21.67
CA SER A 258 -5.74 21.90 -21.13
C SER A 258 -5.73 21.83 -19.60
N TYR A 259 -6.41 22.79 -18.97
CA TYR A 259 -6.60 22.80 -17.53
C TYR A 259 -7.98 23.36 -17.17
N ALA A 260 -8.44 23.04 -15.97
CA ALA A 260 -9.63 23.62 -15.36
C ALA A 260 -9.35 23.95 -13.89
N THR A 261 -9.98 25.01 -13.40
CA THR A 261 -9.81 25.49 -12.02
C THR A 261 -11.16 25.64 -11.34
N MET A 262 -11.21 25.35 -10.05
CA MET A 262 -12.39 25.55 -9.21
C MET A 262 -11.97 26.12 -7.86
N ASN A 263 -12.71 27.10 -7.33
CA ASN A 263 -12.57 27.55 -5.95
C ASN A 263 -13.50 26.72 -5.05
N CYS A 264 -12.96 26.14 -3.99
CA CYS A 264 -13.72 25.32 -3.05
C CYS A 264 -14.47 26.14 -1.99
N GLY A 265 -14.29 27.47 -1.94
CA GLY A 265 -15.01 28.36 -1.03
C GLY A 265 -14.58 28.27 0.44
N ASP A 266 -13.33 27.87 0.69
CA ASP A 266 -12.77 27.69 2.03
C ASP A 266 -11.38 28.34 2.14
N ILE A 267 -10.63 28.15 3.24
CA ILE A 267 -9.28 28.69 3.44
C ILE A 267 -8.26 27.91 2.61
N TYR A 268 -8.28 26.58 2.71
CA TYR A 268 -7.43 25.70 1.92
C TYR A 268 -7.96 24.26 1.87
N ILE A 269 -7.52 23.54 0.83
CA ILE A 269 -7.75 22.10 0.65
C ILE A 269 -6.79 21.32 1.56
N THR A 270 -7.33 20.40 2.35
CA THR A 270 -6.58 19.57 3.31
C THR A 270 -6.36 18.14 2.85
N GLY A 271 -7.15 17.66 1.90
CA GLY A 271 -7.04 16.31 1.35
C GLY A 271 -7.50 16.28 -0.10
N LEU A 272 -6.85 15.45 -0.91
CA LEU A 272 -7.10 15.29 -2.33
C LEU A 272 -6.81 13.85 -2.73
N HIS A 273 -7.74 13.16 -3.39
CA HIS A 273 -7.55 11.77 -3.83
C HIS A 273 -8.43 11.40 -5.04
N PHE A 274 -7.86 10.68 -6.00
CA PHE A 274 -8.62 10.13 -7.14
C PHE A 274 -9.35 8.84 -6.77
N ILE A 275 -10.67 8.80 -6.99
CA ILE A 275 -11.47 7.58 -6.89
C ILE A 275 -11.45 6.79 -8.19
N SER A 276 -11.41 7.48 -9.32
CA SER A 276 -11.21 6.91 -10.65
C SER A 276 -10.43 7.90 -11.50
N SER A 277 -10.19 7.56 -12.78
CA SER A 277 -9.51 8.45 -13.71
C SER A 277 -10.24 9.77 -13.98
N THR A 278 -11.52 9.87 -13.62
CA THR A 278 -12.37 11.07 -13.85
C THR A 278 -13.06 11.58 -12.59
N GLU A 279 -12.78 10.99 -11.42
CA GLU A 279 -13.51 11.31 -10.19
C GLU A 279 -12.53 11.50 -9.05
N LEU A 280 -12.68 12.60 -8.31
CA LEU A 280 -11.82 12.94 -7.19
C LEU A 280 -12.64 13.35 -5.98
N PHE A 281 -12.09 13.11 -4.80
CA PHE A 281 -12.57 13.66 -3.55
C PHE A 281 -11.58 14.69 -3.04
N LEU A 282 -12.11 15.74 -2.47
CA LEU A 282 -11.32 16.72 -1.73
C LEU A 282 -11.98 17.05 -0.40
N THR A 283 -11.15 17.37 0.58
CA THR A 283 -11.57 17.90 1.87
C THR A 283 -11.01 19.29 2.09
N THR A 284 -11.72 20.10 2.84
CA THR A 284 -11.29 21.46 3.18
C THR A 284 -11.11 21.63 4.69
N TYR A 285 -10.42 22.71 5.06
CA TYR A 285 -10.12 23.02 6.45
C TYR A 285 -11.37 23.14 7.34
N ASN A 286 -12.45 23.79 6.89
CA ASN A 286 -13.69 23.90 7.67
C ASN A 286 -14.56 22.63 7.63
N GLY A 287 -14.00 21.51 7.15
CA GLY A 287 -14.63 20.20 7.23
C GLY A 287 -15.62 19.88 6.11
N GLN A 288 -15.55 20.58 4.98
CA GLN A 288 -16.34 20.19 3.81
C GLN A 288 -15.68 18.99 3.11
N VAL A 289 -16.51 18.09 2.61
CA VAL A 289 -16.11 17.03 1.68
C VAL A 289 -16.80 17.32 0.36
N ASN A 290 -16.04 17.36 -0.73
CA ASN A 290 -16.59 17.57 -2.07
C ASN A 290 -16.18 16.41 -2.97
N TYR A 291 -17.17 15.88 -3.69
CA TYR A 291 -16.99 14.99 -4.82
C TYR A 291 -16.89 15.85 -6.08
N VAL A 292 -15.82 15.67 -6.86
CA VAL A 292 -15.63 16.40 -8.11
C VAL A 292 -15.49 15.42 -9.26
N SER A 293 -16.37 15.56 -10.25
CA SER A 293 -16.28 14.88 -11.52
C SER A 293 -15.52 15.74 -12.52
N VAL A 294 -14.58 15.10 -13.22
CA VAL A 294 -13.75 15.69 -14.26
C VAL A 294 -14.21 15.12 -15.59
N THR A 295 -14.70 15.99 -16.46
CA THR A 295 -15.12 15.61 -17.81
C THR A 295 -14.10 16.11 -18.82
N VAL A 296 -13.65 15.22 -19.70
CA VAL A 296 -12.82 15.54 -20.87
C VAL A 296 -13.74 15.62 -22.07
N GLU A 297 -13.91 16.81 -22.60
CA GLU A 297 -14.75 17.05 -23.78
C GLU A 297 -14.04 16.58 -25.07
N ALA A 298 -14.79 16.48 -26.17
CA ALA A 298 -14.25 16.01 -27.45
C ALA A 298 -13.11 16.88 -28.01
N ASP A 299 -13.06 18.15 -27.61
CA ASP A 299 -11.99 19.11 -27.94
C ASP A 299 -10.84 19.10 -26.93
N THR A 300 -10.78 18.09 -26.05
CA THR A 300 -9.82 17.95 -24.94
C THR A 300 -9.92 19.01 -23.86
N SER A 301 -10.96 19.86 -23.85
CA SER A 301 -11.20 20.79 -22.75
C SER A 301 -11.67 20.06 -21.49
N LEU A 302 -11.26 20.57 -20.34
CA LEU A 302 -11.64 20.03 -19.04
C LEU A 302 -12.79 20.83 -18.43
N LYS A 303 -13.77 20.12 -17.86
CA LYS A 303 -14.80 20.72 -17.01
C LYS A 303 -14.89 19.99 -15.68
N LEU A 304 -15.01 20.79 -14.62
CA LEU A 304 -15.13 20.33 -13.23
C LEU A 304 -16.55 20.56 -12.74
N HIS A 305 -17.18 19.50 -12.24
CA HIS A 305 -18.47 19.60 -11.57
C HIS A 305 -18.35 19.06 -10.15
N SER A 306 -18.64 19.92 -9.16
CA SER A 306 -18.49 19.62 -7.74
C SER A 306 -19.84 19.50 -7.06
N THR A 307 -19.95 18.46 -6.25
CA THR A 307 -21.10 18.17 -5.40
C THR A 307 -20.60 18.05 -3.97
N ASN A 308 -21.20 18.80 -3.05
CA ASN A 308 -20.91 18.68 -1.63
C ASN A 308 -21.45 17.34 -1.10
N VAL A 309 -20.63 16.65 -0.33
CA VAL A 309 -20.98 15.37 0.30
C VAL A 309 -21.28 15.63 1.77
N GLU A 310 -22.51 15.34 2.19
CA GLU A 310 -22.91 15.46 3.58
C GLU A 310 -22.13 14.43 4.44
N VAL A 311 -21.45 14.93 5.48
CA VAL A 311 -20.75 14.09 6.45
C VAL A 311 -21.63 13.96 7.69
N PRO A 312 -21.90 12.74 8.20
CA PRO A 312 -22.79 12.51 9.34
C PRO A 312 -22.22 12.98 10.70
N ALA A 313 -21.13 13.74 10.72
CA ALA A 313 -20.43 14.19 11.92
C ALA A 313 -20.76 15.65 12.24
N LYS A 314 -20.96 15.99 13.52
CA LYS A 314 -20.96 17.39 13.95
C LYS A 314 -19.53 17.92 13.90
N THR A 315 -19.20 18.67 12.85
CA THR A 315 -17.86 19.23 12.59
C THR A 315 -17.69 20.66 13.13
N GLU A 316 -18.65 21.21 13.88
CA GLU A 316 -18.65 22.62 14.31
C GLU A 316 -17.34 23.05 15.00
N ASN A 317 -16.69 22.14 15.74
CA ASN A 317 -15.41 22.39 16.42
C ASN A 317 -14.23 21.61 15.81
N TYR A 318 -14.40 20.95 14.67
CA TYR A 318 -13.40 20.06 14.08
C TYR A 318 -13.21 20.34 12.59
N GLY A 319 -11.97 20.51 12.16
CA GLY A 319 -11.60 20.56 10.77
C GLY A 319 -11.20 19.17 10.27
N ILE A 320 -11.42 18.89 8.99
CA ILE A 320 -10.89 17.70 8.33
C ILE A 320 -9.47 18.02 7.86
N MET A 321 -8.48 17.31 8.37
CA MET A 321 -7.06 17.54 8.09
C MET A 321 -6.50 16.67 6.96
N GLY A 322 -7.34 15.79 6.41
CA GLY A 322 -6.97 14.95 5.28
C GLY A 322 -7.92 13.78 5.12
N LEU A 323 -7.72 13.06 4.02
CA LEU A 323 -8.51 11.89 3.65
C LEU A 323 -7.62 10.81 3.05
N ALA A 324 -8.04 9.56 3.20
CA ALA A 324 -7.42 8.43 2.53
C ALA A 324 -8.49 7.41 2.12
N PHE A 325 -8.31 6.80 0.97
CA PHE A 325 -9.16 5.69 0.52
C PHE A 325 -8.50 4.36 0.83
N SER A 326 -9.34 3.36 1.07
CA SER A 326 -8.93 1.97 1.11
C SER A 326 -8.57 1.47 -0.30
N LYS A 327 -7.97 0.28 -0.42
CA LYS A 327 -7.40 -0.21 -1.68
C LYS A 327 -8.46 -0.37 -2.78
N SER A 328 -9.61 -0.96 -2.46
CA SER A 328 -10.74 -1.07 -3.40
C SER A 328 -11.61 0.18 -3.44
N LYS A 329 -11.27 1.19 -2.62
CA LYS A 329 -11.99 2.46 -2.48
C LYS A 329 -13.42 2.31 -1.94
N ALA A 330 -13.76 1.13 -1.39
CA ALA A 330 -15.03 0.88 -0.71
C ALA A 330 -15.16 1.64 0.63
N MET A 331 -14.04 1.99 1.25
CA MET A 331 -13.97 2.77 2.48
C MET A 331 -13.13 4.04 2.29
N MET A 332 -13.53 5.10 2.99
CA MET A 332 -12.78 6.34 3.12
C MET A 332 -12.52 6.60 4.60
N SER A 333 -11.32 7.10 4.92
CA SER A 333 -10.93 7.55 6.24
C SER A 333 -10.78 9.07 6.22
N LEU A 334 -11.41 9.75 7.18
CA LEU A 334 -11.31 11.20 7.39
C LEU A 334 -10.62 11.48 8.72
N ALA A 335 -9.54 12.26 8.68
CA ALA A 335 -8.78 12.64 9.87
C ALA A 335 -9.28 13.98 10.41
N PHE A 336 -9.70 14.03 11.67
CA PHE A 336 -10.23 15.25 12.30
C PHE A 336 -9.26 15.81 13.34
N SER A 337 -9.17 17.14 13.39
CA SER A 337 -8.46 17.88 14.45
C SER A 337 -9.30 19.07 14.88
N VAL A 338 -9.09 19.55 16.11
CA VAL A 338 -9.84 20.69 16.66
C VAL A 338 -9.63 21.93 15.79
N ASN A 339 -10.72 22.57 15.37
CA ASN A 339 -10.73 23.81 14.61
C ASN A 339 -10.72 25.01 15.58
N ASP A 340 -9.60 25.23 16.26
CA ASP A 340 -9.40 26.40 17.13
C ASP A 340 -8.24 27.28 16.62
N ASN A 341 -8.23 28.54 17.05
CA ASN A 341 -7.18 29.50 16.75
C ASN A 341 -5.85 28.98 17.25
N PHE A 342 -5.01 28.58 16.31
CA PHE A 342 -3.76 27.92 16.59
C PHE A 342 -2.71 28.93 17.08
N ASN A 343 -2.15 28.68 18.27
CA ASN A 343 -0.88 29.26 18.64
C ASN A 343 0.23 28.41 17.98
N HIS A 344 1.17 29.05 17.28
CA HIS A 344 2.33 28.43 16.63
C HIS A 344 3.21 27.56 17.55
N LEU A 345 2.94 27.57 18.86
CA LEU A 345 3.60 26.77 19.90
C LEU A 345 2.89 25.45 20.24
N ILE A 346 1.66 25.23 19.79
CA ILE A 346 0.89 24.01 20.07
C ILE A 346 1.07 23.06 18.87
N ILE A 347 1.19 21.76 19.05
CA ILE A 347 1.18 20.82 17.91
C ILE A 347 -0.27 20.44 17.63
N ARG A 348 -0.73 20.49 16.37
CA ARG A 348 -2.06 19.96 16.04
C ARG A 348 -2.05 18.45 16.17
N GLU A 349 -2.85 17.95 17.09
CA GLU A 349 -3.02 16.51 17.31
C GLU A 349 -4.27 16.01 16.56
N LEU A 350 -4.17 14.77 16.07
CA LEU A 350 -5.32 14.04 15.56
C LEU A 350 -6.30 13.81 16.71
N SER A 351 -7.51 14.34 16.59
CA SER A 351 -8.55 14.14 17.62
C SER A 351 -9.24 12.79 17.44
N PHE A 352 -9.67 12.47 16.23
CA PHE A 352 -10.25 11.18 15.88
C PHE A 352 -10.19 10.93 14.38
N THR A 353 -10.40 9.68 13.99
CA THR A 353 -10.54 9.26 12.60
C THR A 353 -11.94 8.69 12.40
N MET A 354 -12.62 9.11 11.33
CA MET A 354 -13.90 8.56 10.92
C MET A 354 -13.72 7.66 9.70
N PHE A 355 -14.26 6.44 9.78
CA PHE A 355 -14.35 5.54 8.63
C PHE A 355 -15.75 5.64 8.02
N CYS A 356 -15.81 6.00 6.75
CA CYS A 356 -17.02 6.18 5.96
C CYS A 356 -17.09 5.14 4.85
N VAL A 357 -18.31 4.75 4.50
CA VAL A 357 -18.61 3.91 3.33
C VAL A 357 -19.36 4.76 2.32
N LEU A 358 -19.07 4.60 1.03
CA LEU A 358 -19.67 5.37 -0.05
C LEU A 358 -20.48 4.44 -0.98
N PRO A 359 -21.60 3.84 -0.50
CA PRO A 359 -22.29 2.78 -1.22
C PRO A 359 -22.87 3.23 -2.57
N GLU A 360 -23.25 4.51 -2.70
CA GLU A 360 -23.81 5.07 -3.93
C GLU A 360 -22.78 5.28 -5.03
N LEU A 361 -21.50 5.43 -4.68
CA LEU A 361 -20.40 5.64 -5.64
C LEU A 361 -19.65 4.34 -5.92
N LYS A 362 -19.45 3.54 -4.87
CA LYS A 362 -18.69 2.29 -4.90
C LYS A 362 -19.44 1.25 -4.09
N ASN A 363 -20.40 0.60 -4.74
CA ASN A 363 -21.15 -0.49 -4.13
C ASN A 363 -20.18 -1.65 -3.80
N PRO A 364 -19.97 -1.98 -2.52
CA PRO A 364 -19.04 -3.04 -2.10
C PRO A 364 -19.36 -4.39 -2.76
N LEU A 365 -20.65 -4.66 -3.02
CA LEU A 365 -21.11 -5.90 -3.61
C LEU A 365 -20.77 -6.01 -5.08
N GLU A 366 -20.85 -4.90 -5.82
CA GLU A 366 -20.43 -4.86 -7.22
C GLU A 366 -18.91 -5.07 -7.32
N ILE A 367 -18.14 -4.42 -6.45
CA ILE A 367 -16.68 -4.63 -6.34
C ILE A 367 -16.38 -6.11 -6.10
N ILE A 368 -17.05 -6.74 -5.13
CA ILE A 368 -16.85 -8.16 -4.81
C ILE A 368 -17.23 -9.03 -6.01
N LYS A 369 -18.35 -8.76 -6.69
CA LYS A 369 -18.81 -9.55 -7.84
C LYS A 369 -17.85 -9.43 -9.03
N SER A 370 -17.39 -8.22 -9.37
CA SER A 370 -16.52 -7.97 -10.53
C SER A 370 -15.06 -8.39 -10.34
N HIS A 371 -14.62 -8.60 -9.09
CA HIS A 371 -13.22 -8.91 -8.79
C HIS A 371 -12.83 -10.33 -9.21
N SER A 372 -11.71 -10.51 -9.92
CA SER A 372 -11.19 -11.84 -10.30
C SER A 372 -9.87 -12.19 -9.59
N GLY A 373 -9.24 -11.23 -8.91
CA GLY A 373 -7.95 -11.41 -8.24
C GLY A 373 -8.03 -11.98 -6.81
N PRO A 374 -6.91 -11.98 -6.07
CA PRO A 374 -6.85 -12.39 -4.68
C PRO A 374 -7.80 -11.59 -3.78
N LEU A 375 -8.41 -12.22 -2.77
CA LEU A 375 -9.37 -11.51 -1.90
C LEU A 375 -8.74 -10.38 -1.06
N CYS A 376 -7.44 -10.44 -0.78
CA CYS A 376 -6.74 -9.39 -0.03
C CYS A 376 -6.76 -8.03 -0.73
N ASP A 377 -7.03 -7.99 -2.04
CA ASP A 377 -7.18 -6.75 -2.81
C ASP A 377 -8.48 -6.00 -2.53
N ILE A 378 -9.51 -6.72 -2.05
CA ILE A 378 -10.87 -6.23 -1.82
C ILE A 378 -11.37 -6.50 -0.38
N TRP A 379 -10.45 -6.74 0.56
CA TRP A 379 -10.79 -7.04 1.95
C TRP A 379 -11.58 -5.94 2.66
N ASP A 380 -11.32 -4.69 2.29
CA ASP A 380 -12.10 -3.54 2.70
C ASP A 380 -13.56 -3.62 2.22
N ALA A 381 -13.81 -3.99 0.96
CA ALA A 381 -15.16 -4.17 0.44
C ALA A 381 -15.88 -5.35 1.11
N LEU A 382 -15.17 -6.47 1.33
CA LEU A 382 -15.67 -7.63 2.07
C LEU A 382 -16.05 -7.22 3.50
N GLU A 383 -15.18 -6.52 4.22
CA GLU A 383 -15.47 -6.07 5.59
C GLU A 383 -16.66 -5.10 5.66
N VAL A 384 -16.81 -4.20 4.68
CA VAL A 384 -18.00 -3.35 4.58
C VAL A 384 -19.28 -4.18 4.42
N ALA A 385 -19.25 -5.22 3.57
CA ALA A 385 -20.38 -6.13 3.42
C ALA A 385 -20.71 -6.85 4.74
N ARG A 386 -19.68 -7.31 5.47
CA ARG A 386 -19.83 -7.95 6.79
C ARG A 386 -20.47 -7.01 7.82
N ILE A 387 -20.05 -5.75 7.85
CA ILE A 387 -20.63 -4.71 8.71
C ILE A 387 -22.08 -4.42 8.31
N GLY A 388 -22.39 -4.46 7.01
CA GLY A 388 -23.74 -4.36 6.48
C GLY A 388 -24.65 -5.46 7.05
N PHE A 389 -24.18 -6.71 6.96
CA PHE A 389 -24.89 -7.88 7.52
C PHE A 389 -25.20 -7.68 9.01
N LEU A 390 -24.25 -7.22 9.82
CA LEU A 390 -24.47 -6.97 11.25
C LEU A 390 -25.52 -5.89 11.56
N LYS A 391 -25.80 -4.99 10.61
CA LYS A 391 -26.71 -3.84 10.82
C LYS A 391 -28.14 -4.10 10.33
N ASN A 392 -28.35 -5.00 9.38
CA ASN A 392 -29.65 -5.23 8.72
C ASN A 392 -29.99 -6.72 8.64
N THR A 393 -30.88 -7.21 9.52
CA THR A 393 -31.16 -8.65 9.63
C THR A 393 -32.15 -9.21 8.61
N GLU A 394 -32.98 -8.39 7.92
CA GLU A 394 -34.06 -8.92 7.07
C GLU A 394 -33.93 -8.65 5.57
N LYS A 395 -33.35 -7.51 5.13
CA LYS A 395 -33.29 -7.13 3.70
C LYS A 395 -32.06 -7.68 2.95
N ASP A 396 -31.04 -8.13 3.68
CA ASP A 396 -29.77 -8.58 3.09
C ASP A 396 -29.68 -10.11 2.93
N MET A 397 -30.68 -10.88 3.39
CA MET A 397 -30.75 -12.34 3.14
C MET A 397 -31.00 -12.67 1.67
N ASP A 398 -31.80 -11.88 0.95
CA ASP A 398 -31.92 -11.97 -0.52
C ASP A 398 -30.59 -11.69 -1.21
N LEU A 399 -29.77 -10.85 -0.59
CA LEU A 399 -28.48 -10.45 -1.09
C LEU A 399 -27.45 -11.58 -0.91
N VAL A 400 -27.52 -12.30 0.21
CA VAL A 400 -26.79 -13.55 0.47
C VAL A 400 -27.15 -14.65 -0.53
N ASN A 401 -28.45 -14.87 -0.76
CA ASN A 401 -28.94 -15.87 -1.71
C ASN A 401 -28.52 -15.57 -3.16
N ASN A 402 -28.25 -14.30 -3.49
CA ASN A 402 -27.71 -13.88 -4.80
C ASN A 402 -26.17 -13.89 -4.87
N LEU A 403 -25.47 -14.13 -3.75
CA LEU A 403 -24.01 -14.09 -3.67
C LEU A 403 -23.40 -15.49 -3.52
N VAL A 404 -24.10 -16.39 -2.83
CA VAL A 404 -23.70 -17.79 -2.70
C VAL A 404 -24.48 -18.61 -3.73
N ASP A 405 -23.84 -18.87 -4.86
CA ASP A 405 -24.38 -19.80 -5.86
C ASP A 405 -23.99 -21.23 -5.47
N THR A 406 -24.90 -21.90 -4.76
CA THR A 406 -24.71 -23.27 -4.26
C THR A 406 -24.75 -24.32 -5.35
N ASP A 407 -25.33 -24.01 -6.52
CA ASP A 407 -25.66 -25.01 -7.53
C ASP A 407 -24.47 -25.32 -8.46
N GLN A 408 -23.38 -24.56 -8.36
CA GLN A 408 -22.26 -24.62 -9.31
C GLN A 408 -20.88 -24.76 -8.68
N PHE A 409 -20.78 -25.03 -7.37
CA PHE A 409 -19.49 -25.06 -6.65
C PHE A 409 -18.41 -25.91 -7.36
N ASP A 410 -18.76 -27.07 -7.91
CA ASP A 410 -17.82 -27.96 -8.63
C ASP A 410 -17.15 -27.31 -9.86
N SER A 411 -17.83 -26.36 -10.50
CA SER A 411 -17.37 -25.72 -11.73
C SER A 411 -16.77 -24.32 -11.51
N MET A 412 -16.82 -23.83 -10.28
CA MET A 412 -16.37 -22.48 -9.94
C MET A 412 -14.85 -22.34 -9.96
N GLU A 413 -14.39 -21.14 -10.32
CA GLU A 413 -12.98 -20.81 -10.14
C GLU A 413 -12.61 -20.66 -8.66
N ILE A 414 -11.34 -20.90 -8.34
CA ILE A 414 -10.82 -20.83 -6.97
C ILE A 414 -11.15 -19.50 -6.27
N THR A 415 -11.13 -18.38 -6.99
CA THR A 415 -11.47 -17.06 -6.44
C THR A 415 -12.94 -16.99 -6.02
N GLN A 416 -13.85 -17.57 -6.81
CA GLN A 416 -15.28 -17.62 -6.49
C GLN A 416 -15.55 -18.52 -5.28
N LEU A 417 -14.93 -19.70 -5.23
CA LEU A 417 -15.00 -20.59 -4.06
C LEU A 417 -14.54 -19.87 -2.78
N LYS A 418 -13.41 -19.15 -2.83
CA LYS A 418 -12.93 -18.37 -1.68
C LYS A 418 -13.90 -17.28 -1.25
N LYS A 419 -14.55 -16.57 -2.19
CA LYS A 419 -15.60 -15.58 -1.87
C LYS A 419 -16.77 -16.25 -1.16
N ASN A 420 -17.25 -17.37 -1.69
CA ASN A 420 -18.34 -18.15 -1.09
C ASN A 420 -17.99 -18.59 0.33
N LEU A 421 -16.80 -19.16 0.53
CA LEU A 421 -16.34 -19.55 1.87
C LEU A 421 -16.30 -18.34 2.83
N TRP A 422 -15.85 -17.18 2.36
CA TRP A 422 -15.83 -15.96 3.16
C TRP A 422 -17.24 -15.49 3.55
N PHE A 423 -18.20 -15.53 2.61
CA PHE A 423 -19.60 -15.16 2.88
C PHE A 423 -20.25 -16.11 3.89
N LEU A 424 -20.12 -17.43 3.67
CA LEU A 424 -20.63 -18.47 4.58
C LEU A 424 -20.09 -18.28 6.00
N ASN A 425 -18.78 -18.09 6.14
CA ASN A 425 -18.15 -17.84 7.45
C ASN A 425 -18.63 -16.53 8.09
N SER A 426 -18.81 -15.48 7.29
CA SER A 426 -19.30 -14.19 7.79
C SER A 426 -20.71 -14.30 8.34
N LEU A 427 -21.59 -15.03 7.67
CA LEU A 427 -22.98 -15.26 8.10
C LEU A 427 -23.04 -16.07 9.39
N LEU A 428 -22.26 -17.16 9.47
CA LEU A 428 -22.15 -18.00 10.65
C LEU A 428 -21.63 -17.22 11.87
N THR A 429 -20.68 -16.31 11.65
CA THR A 429 -20.08 -15.49 12.72
C THR A 429 -21.01 -14.38 13.19
N CYS A 430 -21.76 -13.78 12.27
CA CYS A 430 -22.66 -12.66 12.60
C CYS A 430 -23.98 -13.10 13.25
N ASN A 431 -24.26 -14.41 13.32
CA ASN A 431 -25.50 -14.98 13.88
C ASN A 431 -26.78 -14.38 13.25
N ILE A 432 -26.74 -14.04 11.97
CA ILE A 432 -27.87 -13.42 11.24
C ILE A 432 -28.89 -14.46 10.77
N MET A 433 -28.54 -15.74 10.88
CA MET A 433 -29.32 -16.84 10.33
C MET A 433 -30.44 -17.28 11.27
N GLY A 434 -31.48 -17.91 10.72
CA GLY A 434 -32.64 -18.42 11.45
C GLY A 434 -32.32 -19.62 12.36
N GLY A 435 -33.27 -20.55 12.48
CA GLY A 435 -33.19 -21.67 13.42
C GLY A 435 -31.95 -22.57 13.28
N GLU A 436 -31.73 -23.46 14.25
CA GLU A 436 -30.56 -24.35 14.32
C GLU A 436 -30.32 -25.19 13.05
N GLU A 437 -31.39 -25.56 12.34
CA GLU A 437 -31.32 -26.36 11.11
C GLU A 437 -30.70 -25.58 9.94
N GLU A 438 -31.08 -24.31 9.77
CA GLU A 438 -30.49 -23.44 8.76
C GLU A 438 -28.99 -23.25 9.04
N ARG A 439 -28.64 -22.97 10.30
CA ARG A 439 -27.23 -22.90 10.74
C ARG A 439 -26.44 -24.15 10.37
N LYS A 440 -27.02 -25.34 10.56
CA LYS A 440 -26.38 -26.61 10.23
C LYS A 440 -26.12 -26.73 8.72
N ASN A 441 -27.10 -26.39 7.87
CA ASN A 441 -26.95 -26.44 6.41
C ASN A 441 -25.80 -25.54 5.93
N TYR A 442 -25.68 -24.32 6.46
CA TYR A 442 -24.59 -23.41 6.10
C TYR A 442 -23.21 -23.89 6.58
N VAL A 443 -23.14 -24.60 7.71
CA VAL A 443 -21.89 -25.25 8.16
C VAL A 443 -21.49 -26.36 7.19
N GLU A 444 -22.46 -27.17 6.74
CA GLU A 444 -22.24 -28.25 5.77
C GLU A 444 -21.78 -27.68 4.42
N LEU A 445 -22.45 -26.64 3.89
CA LEU A 445 -22.03 -25.91 2.68
C LEU A 445 -20.64 -25.29 2.84
N GLY A 446 -20.34 -24.68 4.00
CA GLY A 446 -19.03 -24.13 4.29
C GLY A 446 -17.92 -25.18 4.26
N GLN A 447 -18.21 -26.38 4.75
CA GLN A 447 -17.28 -27.50 4.73
C GLN A 447 -17.08 -28.05 3.30
N GLU A 448 -18.13 -28.09 2.49
CA GLU A 448 -18.06 -28.48 1.08
C GLU A 448 -17.15 -27.53 0.28
N VAL A 449 -17.39 -26.22 0.36
CA VAL A 449 -16.55 -25.21 -0.31
C VAL A 449 -15.10 -25.27 0.21
N TYR A 450 -14.90 -25.49 1.51
CA TYR A 450 -13.57 -25.69 2.08
C TYR A 450 -12.85 -26.90 1.47
N ASN A 451 -13.56 -28.02 1.28
CA ASN A 451 -13.00 -29.22 0.67
C ASN A 451 -12.65 -29.00 -0.81
N LEU A 452 -13.48 -28.28 -1.57
CA LEU A 452 -13.19 -27.94 -2.97
C LEU A 452 -11.98 -27.01 -3.10
N ILE A 453 -11.86 -25.98 -2.26
CA ILE A 453 -10.66 -25.13 -2.20
C ILE A 453 -9.41 -25.96 -1.89
N THR A 454 -9.54 -26.89 -0.94
CA THR A 454 -8.46 -27.82 -0.59
C THR A 454 -8.08 -28.70 -1.78
N ALA A 455 -9.06 -29.25 -2.51
CA ALA A 455 -8.84 -30.06 -3.70
C ALA A 455 -8.07 -29.28 -4.77
N HIS A 456 -8.52 -28.06 -5.10
CA HIS A 456 -7.81 -27.17 -6.04
C HIS A 456 -6.36 -26.92 -5.63
N HIS A 457 -6.12 -26.63 -4.35
CA HIS A 457 -4.77 -26.41 -3.83
C HIS A 457 -3.91 -27.68 -3.95
N VAL A 458 -4.44 -28.81 -3.50
CA VAL A 458 -3.73 -30.10 -3.51
C VAL A 458 -3.41 -30.55 -4.92
N PHE A 459 -4.35 -30.45 -5.86
CA PHE A 459 -4.15 -30.82 -7.26
C PHE A 459 -3.07 -29.94 -7.90
N LYS A 460 -3.20 -28.61 -7.77
CA LYS A 460 -2.23 -27.66 -8.31
C LYS A 460 -0.84 -27.92 -7.75
N ARG A 461 -0.72 -28.03 -6.42
CA ARG A 461 0.56 -28.23 -5.75
C ARG A 461 1.17 -29.59 -6.09
N SER A 462 0.36 -30.65 -6.15
CA SER A 462 0.83 -31.99 -6.52
C SER A 462 1.38 -31.99 -7.95
N SER A 463 0.72 -31.35 -8.92
CA SER A 463 1.26 -31.17 -10.28
C SER A 463 2.58 -30.39 -10.29
N THR A 464 2.68 -29.29 -9.52
CA THR A 464 3.94 -28.53 -9.40
C THR A 464 5.07 -29.39 -8.83
N LEU A 465 4.80 -30.10 -7.73
CA LEU A 465 5.78 -30.98 -7.09
C LEU A 465 6.14 -32.19 -7.95
N LEU A 466 5.25 -32.69 -8.80
CA LEU A 466 5.56 -33.75 -9.76
C LEU A 466 6.44 -33.28 -10.91
N ALA A 467 6.28 -32.02 -11.34
CA ALA A 467 7.08 -31.40 -12.39
C ALA A 467 8.48 -30.96 -11.93
N ASP A 468 8.66 -30.70 -10.63
CA ASP A 468 9.94 -30.27 -10.07
C ASP A 468 10.91 -31.46 -9.90
N ASN A 469 12.06 -31.40 -10.58
CA ASN A 469 13.11 -32.42 -10.51
C ASN A 469 14.10 -32.20 -9.35
N SER A 470 13.97 -31.11 -8.59
CA SER A 470 14.86 -30.69 -7.51
C SER A 470 14.25 -30.87 -6.12
N LYS A 471 13.55 -31.99 -5.89
CA LYS A 471 12.77 -32.22 -4.67
C LYS A 471 13.67 -32.39 -3.45
N GLY A 472 13.40 -31.59 -2.41
CA GLY A 472 13.88 -31.85 -1.06
C GLY A 472 13.00 -32.88 -0.33
N PRO A 473 13.46 -33.47 0.79
CA PRO A 473 12.71 -34.49 1.55
C PRO A 473 11.34 -33.97 2.07
N GLU A 474 11.24 -32.66 2.34
CA GLU A 474 10.00 -32.01 2.75
C GLU A 474 8.95 -32.00 1.62
N SER A 475 9.38 -31.89 0.36
CA SER A 475 8.52 -31.93 -0.82
C SER A 475 7.95 -33.33 -1.07
N ASP A 476 8.79 -34.36 -0.94
CA ASP A 476 8.35 -35.75 -1.08
C ASP A 476 7.37 -36.15 0.04
N SER A 477 7.66 -35.72 1.27
CA SER A 477 6.75 -35.93 2.41
C SER A 477 5.41 -35.22 2.21
N SER A 478 5.43 -33.98 1.71
CA SER A 478 4.23 -33.21 1.36
C SER A 478 3.41 -33.91 0.27
N LEU A 479 4.07 -34.40 -0.79
CA LEU A 479 3.44 -35.12 -1.89
C LEU A 479 2.83 -36.46 -1.44
N ALA A 480 3.51 -37.20 -0.56
CA ALA A 480 2.98 -38.43 0.03
C ALA A 480 1.71 -38.18 0.87
N LEU A 481 1.70 -37.12 1.68
CA LEU A 481 0.50 -36.71 2.43
C LEU A 481 -0.63 -36.27 1.52
N MET A 482 -0.34 -35.52 0.46
CA MET A 482 -1.32 -35.14 -0.56
C MET A 482 -1.91 -36.35 -1.26
N ARG A 483 -1.08 -37.33 -1.64
CA ARG A 483 -1.56 -38.59 -2.21
C ARG A 483 -2.51 -39.33 -1.28
N LYS A 484 -2.17 -39.43 0.02
CA LYS A 484 -3.06 -40.05 1.01
C LYS A 484 -4.38 -39.28 1.16
N TRP A 485 -4.34 -37.93 1.17
CA TRP A 485 -5.54 -37.11 1.22
C TRP A 485 -6.39 -37.27 -0.04
N ILE A 486 -5.78 -37.30 -1.21
CA ILE A 486 -6.45 -37.49 -2.51
C ILE A 486 -7.22 -38.82 -2.51
N LEU A 487 -6.60 -39.92 -2.04
CA LEU A 487 -7.28 -41.22 -1.93
C LEU A 487 -8.44 -41.21 -0.91
N TYR A 488 -8.27 -40.51 0.21
CA TYR A 488 -9.36 -40.30 1.16
C TYR A 488 -10.50 -39.48 0.54
N PHE A 489 -10.16 -38.40 -0.18
CA PHE A 489 -11.11 -37.52 -0.82
C PHE A 489 -11.87 -38.26 -1.91
N GLU A 490 -11.20 -39.04 -2.77
CA GLU A 490 -11.81 -39.91 -3.77
C GLU A 490 -12.84 -40.87 -3.15
N ALA A 491 -12.50 -41.51 -2.03
CA ALA A 491 -13.40 -42.45 -1.36
C ALA A 491 -14.65 -41.80 -0.74
N ASN A 492 -14.64 -40.49 -0.54
CA ASN A 492 -15.74 -39.73 0.07
C ASN A 492 -16.36 -38.69 -0.89
N LEU A 493 -15.87 -38.58 -2.13
CA LEU A 493 -16.37 -37.65 -3.12
C LEU A 493 -17.63 -38.21 -3.77
N ASP A 494 -18.69 -37.44 -3.77
CA ASP A 494 -19.90 -37.77 -4.52
C ASP A 494 -19.69 -37.41 -6.00
N ALA A 495 -19.24 -38.39 -6.78
CA ALA A 495 -18.89 -38.19 -8.19
C ALA A 495 -20.08 -37.72 -9.06
N ASP A 496 -21.32 -37.99 -8.65
CA ASP A 496 -22.51 -37.53 -9.36
C ASP A 496 -22.73 -36.02 -9.15
N ASN A 497 -22.40 -35.51 -7.96
CA ASN A 497 -22.53 -34.10 -7.61
C ASN A 497 -21.29 -33.27 -7.97
N PHE A 498 -20.10 -33.88 -8.08
CA PHE A 498 -18.82 -33.20 -8.38
C PHE A 498 -18.06 -33.78 -9.59
N PRO A 499 -18.66 -33.85 -10.79
CA PRO A 499 -18.07 -34.49 -11.96
C PRO A 499 -16.78 -33.81 -12.47
N SER A 500 -16.67 -32.48 -12.36
CA SER A 500 -15.51 -31.70 -12.80
C SER A 500 -14.32 -31.95 -11.89
N THR A 501 -14.53 -31.89 -10.58
CA THR A 501 -13.52 -32.22 -9.57
C THR A 501 -13.06 -33.66 -9.72
N GLN A 502 -13.98 -34.61 -9.92
CA GLN A 502 -13.65 -36.02 -10.17
C GLN A 502 -12.81 -36.19 -11.44
N GLY A 503 -13.10 -35.45 -12.51
CA GLY A 503 -12.32 -35.48 -13.75
C GLY A 503 -10.86 -35.07 -13.54
N ILE A 504 -10.62 -33.98 -12.80
CA ILE A 504 -9.27 -33.51 -12.47
C ILE A 504 -8.57 -34.48 -11.52
N LEU A 505 -9.29 -34.97 -10.50
CA LEU A 505 -8.82 -35.95 -9.54
C LEU A 505 -8.24 -37.18 -10.23
N ASN A 506 -8.95 -37.74 -11.21
CA ASN A 506 -8.50 -38.91 -11.97
C ASN A 506 -7.18 -38.64 -12.71
N VAL A 507 -7.04 -37.47 -13.34
CA VAL A 507 -5.80 -37.08 -14.04
C VAL A 507 -4.62 -36.98 -13.07
N ILE A 508 -4.83 -36.37 -11.90
CA ILE A 508 -3.77 -36.24 -10.87
C ILE A 508 -3.40 -37.62 -10.30
N LEU A 509 -4.38 -38.48 -10.05
CA LEU A 509 -4.15 -39.85 -9.59
C LEU A 509 -3.33 -40.65 -10.59
N ASP A 510 -3.63 -40.55 -11.89
CA ASP A 510 -2.84 -41.19 -12.95
C ASP A 510 -1.39 -40.69 -12.94
N GLN A 511 -1.18 -39.38 -12.79
CA GLN A 511 0.17 -38.80 -12.67
C GLN A 511 0.92 -39.31 -11.42
N LEU A 512 0.23 -39.39 -10.28
CA LEU A 512 0.80 -39.89 -9.02
C LEU A 512 1.10 -41.39 -9.07
N ASN A 513 0.27 -42.17 -9.77
CA ASN A 513 0.48 -43.61 -9.93
C ASN A 513 1.62 -43.91 -10.92
N ALA A 514 1.81 -43.07 -11.94
CA ALA A 514 2.95 -43.14 -12.84
C ALA A 514 4.28 -42.73 -12.17
N HIS A 515 4.23 -42.09 -11.00
CA HIS A 515 5.40 -41.71 -10.22
C HIS A 515 5.62 -42.71 -9.06
N PRO A 516 6.52 -43.69 -9.22
CA PRO A 516 6.79 -44.66 -8.15
C PRO A 516 7.47 -43.95 -6.98
N ASN A 517 6.76 -43.79 -5.86
CA ASN A 517 7.35 -43.24 -4.64
C ASN A 517 8.41 -44.21 -4.08
N THR A 518 9.61 -43.72 -3.82
CA THR A 518 10.70 -44.43 -3.12
C THR A 518 10.60 -44.35 -1.59
N SER A 519 9.62 -43.64 -1.01
CA SER A 519 9.58 -43.31 0.43
C SER A 519 8.24 -43.57 1.16
N VAL A 520 7.34 -44.40 0.60
CA VAL A 520 6.02 -44.68 1.23
C VAL A 520 6.13 -45.39 2.58
N ASP A 521 7.29 -45.99 2.90
CA ASP A 521 7.49 -46.81 4.10
C ASP A 521 7.67 -46.02 5.42
N GLU A 522 7.74 -44.69 5.41
CA GLU A 522 8.02 -43.90 6.63
C GLU A 522 6.85 -43.04 7.17
N VAL A 523 5.68 -43.00 6.51
CA VAL A 523 4.52 -42.26 7.05
C VAL A 523 3.61 -43.23 7.81
N PRO A 524 3.53 -43.16 9.17
CA PRO A 524 2.85 -44.16 9.99
C PRO A 524 1.42 -44.48 9.52
N GLU A 525 1.07 -45.77 9.45
CA GLU A 525 -0.26 -46.28 9.02
C GLU A 525 -1.44 -45.79 9.88
N GLN A 526 -1.20 -45.18 11.05
CA GLN A 526 -2.24 -44.73 11.98
C GLN A 526 -2.79 -43.32 11.68
N GLU A 527 -2.43 -42.71 10.56
CA GLU A 527 -2.75 -41.32 10.25
C GLU A 527 -4.11 -41.19 9.52
N ILE A 528 -5.18 -40.88 10.24
CA ILE A 528 -6.48 -40.53 9.65
C ILE A 528 -6.37 -39.11 9.06
N ILE A 529 -6.28 -39.02 7.73
CA ILE A 529 -6.10 -37.75 7.01
C ILE A 529 -7.44 -37.02 6.72
N GLY A 530 -8.56 -37.52 7.27
CA GLY A 530 -9.85 -36.84 7.17
C GLY A 530 -9.87 -35.44 7.79
N GLU A 531 -9.06 -35.19 8.81
CA GLU A 531 -8.87 -33.85 9.40
C GLU A 531 -7.49 -33.28 9.02
N LEU A 532 -7.45 -32.43 7.99
CA LEU A 532 -6.20 -31.80 7.51
C LEU A 532 -5.69 -30.66 8.39
N LYS A 533 -6.49 -30.16 9.34
CA LYS A 533 -6.10 -29.03 10.19
C LYS A 533 -5.08 -29.45 11.25
N ASN A 534 -5.32 -30.58 11.90
CA ASN A 534 -4.52 -31.05 13.03
C ASN A 534 -4.12 -32.51 12.83
N TRP A 535 -2.92 -32.85 13.26
CA TRP A 535 -2.51 -34.23 13.52
C TRP A 535 -2.79 -34.56 14.99
N ARG A 536 -3.37 -35.73 15.26
CA ARG A 536 -3.55 -36.25 16.62
C ARG A 536 -2.56 -37.37 16.89
N CYS A 537 -1.84 -37.28 18.01
CA CYS A 537 -0.98 -38.38 18.47
C CYS A 537 -1.79 -39.47 19.19
N SER A 538 -1.15 -40.60 19.51
CA SER A 538 -1.75 -41.70 20.28
C SER A 538 -2.30 -41.27 21.64
N GLU A 539 -1.72 -40.22 22.23
CA GLU A 539 -2.13 -39.60 23.50
C GLU A 539 -3.15 -38.44 23.31
N GLN A 540 -3.76 -38.30 22.12
CA GLN A 540 -4.75 -37.26 21.79
C GLN A 540 -4.25 -35.80 21.80
N HIS A 541 -2.92 -35.58 21.79
CA HIS A 541 -2.40 -34.23 21.58
C HIS A 541 -2.60 -33.79 20.12
N GLU A 542 -3.05 -32.55 19.93
CA GLU A 542 -3.24 -31.94 18.61
C GLU A 542 -2.02 -31.11 18.20
N ILE A 543 -1.43 -31.42 17.05
CA ILE A 543 -0.35 -30.66 16.42
C ILE A 543 -0.89 -30.05 15.13
N PRO A 544 -0.81 -28.73 14.92
CA PRO A 544 -1.31 -28.11 13.70
C PRO A 544 -0.51 -28.57 12.49
N ARG A 545 -1.18 -28.71 11.35
CA ARG A 545 -0.54 -28.94 10.05
C ARG A 545 -0.40 -27.64 9.28
N CYS A 546 0.62 -27.60 8.44
CA CYS A 546 0.80 -26.56 7.44
C CYS A 546 -0.37 -26.60 6.44
N SER A 547 -1.14 -25.53 6.35
CA SER A 547 -2.22 -25.39 5.37
C SER A 547 -1.76 -25.48 3.91
N ILE A 548 -0.46 -25.28 3.66
CA ILE A 548 0.14 -25.33 2.33
C ILE A 548 0.67 -26.74 2.00
N SER A 549 1.46 -27.34 2.90
CA SER A 549 2.17 -28.61 2.62
C SER A 549 1.59 -29.84 3.34
N PHE A 550 0.67 -29.64 4.29
CA PHE A 550 0.14 -30.64 5.23
C PHE A 550 1.15 -31.29 6.18
N LEU A 551 2.43 -30.90 6.09
CA LEU A 551 3.45 -31.28 7.06
C LEU A 551 3.07 -30.78 8.44
N GLN A 552 3.44 -31.51 9.49
CA GLN A 552 3.25 -31.08 10.87
C GLN A 552 4.07 -29.81 11.14
N CYS A 553 3.44 -28.80 11.73
CA CYS A 553 4.12 -27.60 12.19
C CYS A 553 4.66 -27.83 13.60
N ASN A 554 5.69 -28.67 13.68
CA ASN A 554 6.41 -28.95 14.93
C ASN A 554 7.42 -27.85 15.33
N MET A 555 7.66 -26.87 14.46
CA MET A 555 8.52 -25.73 14.73
C MET A 555 7.75 -24.49 15.19
N VAL A 556 8.38 -23.74 16.09
CA VAL A 556 7.92 -22.44 16.57
C VAL A 556 9.06 -21.43 16.32
N PRO A 557 8.78 -20.25 15.72
CA PRO A 557 7.45 -19.77 15.33
C PRO A 557 6.95 -20.43 14.03
N HIS A 558 5.62 -20.45 13.84
CA HIS A 558 4.97 -20.77 12.57
C HIS A 558 4.13 -19.59 12.10
N TYR A 559 3.84 -19.50 10.80
CA TYR A 559 2.98 -18.44 10.27
C TYR A 559 1.52 -18.74 10.56
N ILE A 560 0.73 -17.69 10.83
CA ILE A 560 -0.71 -17.78 11.11
C ILE A 560 -1.45 -16.79 10.20
N CYS A 561 -2.54 -17.23 9.58
CA CYS A 561 -3.46 -16.34 8.90
C CYS A 561 -4.35 -15.63 9.92
N ARG A 562 -4.28 -14.30 10.05
CA ARG A 562 -5.12 -13.57 11.03
C ARG A 562 -6.63 -13.60 10.73
N THR A 563 -7.01 -13.97 9.52
CA THR A 563 -8.42 -14.00 9.09
C THR A 563 -9.10 -15.31 9.47
N CYS A 564 -8.45 -16.46 9.25
CA CYS A 564 -9.05 -17.78 9.45
C CYS A 564 -8.25 -18.69 10.40
N ASN A 565 -7.16 -18.18 10.99
CA ASN A 565 -6.31 -18.85 11.97
C ASN A 565 -5.64 -20.16 11.50
N VAL A 566 -5.60 -20.43 10.20
CA VAL A 566 -4.82 -21.57 9.69
C VAL A 566 -3.33 -21.29 9.81
N VAL A 567 -2.58 -22.36 10.02
CA VAL A 567 -1.13 -22.32 10.25
C VAL A 567 -0.40 -22.65 8.95
N ALA A 568 0.81 -22.10 8.76
CA ALA A 568 1.71 -22.48 7.69
C ALA A 568 3.15 -22.63 8.20
N HIS A 569 3.86 -23.61 7.65
CA HIS A 569 5.24 -23.92 8.02
C HIS A 569 6.19 -22.86 7.42
N PRO A 570 7.06 -22.22 8.23
CA PRO A 570 7.94 -21.14 7.79
C PRO A 570 8.76 -21.47 6.54
N LYS A 571 9.46 -22.60 6.55
CA LYS A 571 10.27 -23.03 5.40
C LYS A 571 9.48 -23.11 4.09
N ILE A 572 8.21 -23.53 4.16
CA ILE A 572 7.35 -23.70 2.97
C ILE A 572 6.88 -22.33 2.46
N VAL A 573 6.48 -21.45 3.37
CA VAL A 573 6.08 -20.07 3.04
C VAL A 573 7.24 -19.34 2.36
N GLU A 574 8.45 -19.48 2.90
CA GLU A 574 9.66 -18.83 2.42
C GLU A 574 10.18 -19.45 1.11
N SER A 575 10.29 -20.78 1.01
CA SER A 575 10.85 -21.44 -0.17
C SER A 575 9.95 -21.33 -1.40
N GLU A 576 8.63 -21.24 -1.21
CA GLU A 576 7.66 -21.18 -2.30
C GLU A 576 7.04 -19.80 -2.51
N ASN A 577 7.45 -18.80 -1.72
CA ASN A 577 6.90 -17.46 -1.74
C ASN A 577 5.35 -17.44 -1.63
N GLN A 578 4.79 -18.38 -0.85
CA GLN A 578 3.35 -18.55 -0.67
C GLN A 578 2.90 -17.97 0.68
N ILE A 579 2.51 -16.70 0.63
CA ILE A 579 2.36 -15.85 1.82
C ILE A 579 0.91 -15.51 2.11
N THR A 580 0.03 -15.82 1.16
CA THR A 580 -1.41 -15.71 1.34
C THR A 580 -1.95 -17.07 1.74
N CYS A 581 -2.93 -17.05 2.62
CA CYS A 581 -3.66 -18.24 3.02
C CYS A 581 -4.39 -18.85 1.83
N VAL A 582 -4.26 -20.17 1.65
CA VAL A 582 -4.90 -20.92 0.57
C VAL A 582 -6.43 -20.84 0.60
N TYR A 583 -7.04 -20.48 1.74
CA TYR A 583 -8.49 -20.45 1.92
C TYR A 583 -9.13 -19.07 1.82
N CYS A 584 -8.43 -18.00 2.20
CA CYS A 584 -9.02 -16.66 2.28
C CYS A 584 -8.15 -15.53 1.74
N ASP A 585 -7.01 -15.89 1.13
CA ASP A 585 -5.95 -14.99 0.65
C ASP A 585 -5.37 -14.05 1.72
N GLY A 586 -5.64 -14.32 2.99
CA GLY A 586 -5.10 -13.50 4.06
C GLY A 586 -3.62 -13.68 4.29
N TYR A 587 -2.93 -12.58 4.56
CA TYR A 587 -1.50 -12.59 4.84
C TYR A 587 -1.19 -13.53 6.01
N LEU A 588 -0.30 -14.47 5.74
CA LEU A 588 0.33 -15.34 6.71
C LEU A 588 1.39 -14.51 7.43
N GLN A 589 1.30 -14.43 8.75
CA GLN A 589 2.21 -13.61 9.56
C GLN A 589 2.75 -14.41 10.73
N LEU A 590 3.99 -14.12 11.13
CA LEU A 590 4.54 -14.63 12.38
C LEU A 590 3.81 -13.96 13.57
N PRO A 591 3.62 -14.66 14.71
CA PRO A 591 3.02 -14.08 15.90
C PRO A 591 3.81 -12.85 16.40
N ASP A 592 3.09 -11.76 16.74
CA ASP A 592 3.67 -10.47 17.15
C ASP A 592 4.69 -10.60 18.31
N ASN A 593 4.52 -11.62 19.14
CA ASN A 593 5.31 -11.88 20.35
C ASN A 593 6.71 -12.44 20.05
N MET A 594 6.98 -12.86 18.81
CA MET A 594 8.22 -13.56 18.43
C MET A 594 9.03 -12.85 17.34
N ILE A 595 8.57 -11.68 16.87
CA ILE A 595 9.35 -10.82 15.96
C ILE A 595 10.51 -10.13 16.71
N ALA A 596 10.55 -10.18 18.04
CA ALA A 596 11.49 -9.46 18.91
C ALA A 596 12.92 -10.01 18.98
N THR A 597 13.27 -11.07 18.25
CA THR A 597 14.62 -11.66 18.28
C THR A 597 15.15 -11.89 16.87
N ASN A 598 15.64 -10.82 16.25
CA ASN A 598 16.83 -10.81 15.40
C ASN A 598 17.25 -9.36 15.17
#